data_AF-A0A349Z9W6-F1
#
_entry.id   AF-A0A349Z9W6-F1
#
_cell.length_a   1.000
_cell.length_b   1.000
_cell.length_c   1.000
_cell.angle_alpha   90.00
_cell.angle_beta   90.00
_cell.angle_gamma   90.00
#
_symmetry.space_group_name_H-M   'P 1'
#
loop_
_entity.id
_entity.type
_entity.pdbx_description
1 polymer ?
#
loop_
_entity_poly.entity_id
_entity_poly.type
_entity_poly.pdbx_seq_one_letter_code
_entity_poly.pdbx_strand_id
1 'polypeptide(L)'
;AIVLYKPLDKGAIREVANRIVRAFEAPIHVNGHRLQVGVSIGISIFPTHGTEQHTLIESADAASQKIKRQSKTTFVFTILPTTR
;
A
#
# COMPACT_ATOMS: atom_id res chain seq x y z
N ALA A 1 5.92 -5.02 -5.63
CA ALA A 1 4.85 -5.37 -4.67
C ALA A 1 5.49 -6.00 -3.43
N ILE A 2 4.91 -5.82 -2.24
CA ILE A 2 5.37 -6.47 -0.99
C ILE A 2 4.31 -7.50 -0.61
N VAL A 3 4.74 -8.73 -0.30
CA VAL A 3 3.85 -9.82 0.15
C VAL A 3 4.17 -10.14 1.61
N LEU A 4 3.15 -10.12 2.46
CA LEU A 4 3.27 -10.52 3.86
C LEU A 4 2.72 -11.94 4.03
N TYR A 5 3.59 -12.87 4.43
CA TYR A 5 3.19 -14.25 4.70
C TYR A 5 2.81 -14.41 6.18
N LYS A 6 1.60 -14.94 6.44
CA LYS A 6 1.04 -15.16 7.79
C LYS A 6 1.16 -13.96 8.74
N PRO A 7 0.63 -12.77 8.38
CA PRO A 7 0.46 -11.71 9.36
C PRO A 7 -0.50 -12.19 10.47
N LEU A 8 -0.20 -11.88 11.73
CA LEU A 8 -1.04 -12.26 12.88
C LEU A 8 -2.46 -11.70 12.75
N ASP A 9 -2.58 -10.44 12.32
CA ASP A 9 -3.84 -9.73 12.13
C ASP A 9 -3.69 -8.46 11.24
N LYS A 10 -4.78 -7.69 11.10
CA LYS A 10 -4.75 -6.38 10.42
C LYS A 10 -3.86 -5.35 11.12
N GLY A 11 -3.62 -5.49 12.42
CA GLY A 11 -2.73 -4.63 13.20
C GLY A 11 -1.28 -4.76 12.77
N ALA A 12 -0.80 -6.00 12.61
CA ALA A 12 0.54 -6.29 12.11
C ALA A 12 0.75 -5.74 10.68
N ILE A 13 -0.25 -5.89 9.80
CA ILE A 13 -0.20 -5.32 8.46
C ILE A 13 -0.10 -3.78 8.52
N ARG A 14 -0.90 -3.16 9.40
CA ARG A 14 -0.88 -1.71 9.61
C ARG A 14 0.46 -1.21 10.14
N GLU A 15 1.12 -1.96 11.01
CA GLU A 15 2.45 -1.62 11.52
C GLU A 15 3.49 -1.59 10.38
N VAL A 16 3.50 -2.61 9.53
CA VAL A 16 4.39 -2.65 8.36
C VAL A 16 4.10 -1.48 7.41
N ALA A 17 2.83 -1.22 7.11
CA ALA A 17 2.44 -0.10 6.25
C ALA A 17 2.87 1.25 6.82
N ASN A 18 2.70 1.45 8.14
CA ASN A 18 3.15 2.66 8.84
C ASN A 18 4.67 2.83 8.76
N ARG A 19 5.44 1.75 8.94
CA ARG A 19 6.91 1.80 8.82
C ARG A 19 7.33 2.25 7.42
N ILE A 20 6.65 1.75 6.38
CA ILE A 20 6.92 2.18 5.00
C ILE A 20 6.55 3.65 4.83
N VAL A 21 5.36 4.09 5.24
CA VAL A 21 4.94 5.50 5.13
C VAL A 21 5.94 6.44 5.82
N ARG A 22 6.36 6.12 7.05
CA ARG A 22 7.33 6.92 7.81
C ARG A 22 8.69 7.04 7.13
N ALA A 23 9.13 6.01 6.42
CA ALA A 23 10.39 6.07 5.68
C ALA A 23 10.37 7.12 4.55
N PHE A 24 9.19 7.55 4.10
CA PHE A 24 9.00 8.59 3.08
C PHE A 24 8.65 9.97 3.68
N GLU A 25 8.63 10.13 5.02
CA GLU A 25 8.43 11.44 5.63
C GLU A 25 9.64 12.36 5.45
N ALA A 26 10.84 11.78 5.46
CA ALA A 26 12.10 12.50 5.25
C ALA A 26 12.42 12.69 3.75
N PRO A 27 12.95 13.86 3.34
CA PRO A 27 13.44 14.06 1.98
C PRO A 27 14.57 13.08 1.63
N ILE A 28 14.57 12.59 0.40
CA ILE A 28 15.62 11.72 -0.13
C ILE A 28 16.66 12.56 -0.86
N HIS A 29 17.94 12.29 -0.62
CA HIS A 29 19.04 12.95 -1.32
C HIS A 29 19.47 12.13 -2.54
N VAL A 30 19.35 12.71 -3.73
CA VAL A 30 19.76 12.09 -5.00
C VAL A 30 20.62 13.09 -5.76
N ASN A 31 21.88 12.76 -6.04
CA ASN A 31 22.82 13.62 -6.78
C ASN A 31 22.93 15.05 -6.20
N GLY A 32 22.89 15.20 -4.87
CA GLY A 32 22.91 16.51 -4.22
C GLY A 32 21.58 17.27 -4.19
N HIS A 33 20.54 16.75 -4.83
CA HIS A 33 19.18 17.30 -4.78
C HIS A 33 18.37 16.69 -3.64
N ARG A 34 17.57 17.51 -2.97
CA ARG A 34 16.59 17.07 -1.97
C ARG A 34 15.24 16.86 -2.65
N LEU A 35 14.77 15.63 -2.67
CA LEU A 35 13.48 15.25 -3.25
C LEU A 35 12.48 14.89 -2.15
N GLN A 36 11.35 15.59 -2.13
CA GLN A 36 10.22 15.18 -1.30
C GLN A 36 9.34 14.24 -2.12
N VAL A 37 9.35 12.96 -1.77
CA VAL A 37 8.54 11.94 -2.44
C VAL A 37 7.54 11.33 -1.45
N GLY A 38 6.31 11.16 -1.89
CA GLY A 38 5.27 10.48 -1.12
C GLY A 38 5.09 9.03 -1.55
N VAL A 39 4.52 8.21 -0.67
CA VAL A 39 4.16 6.82 -0.98
C VAL A 39 2.66 6.60 -0.74
N SER A 40 2.01 5.94 -1.70
CA SER A 40 0.62 5.54 -1.61
C SER A 40 0.55 4.03 -1.67
N ILE A 41 0.07 3.41 -0.59
CA ILE A 41 0.05 1.94 -0.43
C ILE A 41 -1.39 1.44 -0.38
N GLY A 42 -1.78 0.59 -1.32
CA GLY A 42 -3.03 -0.16 -1.26
C GLY A 42 -2.78 -1.57 -0.77
N ILE A 43 -3.68 -2.07 0.07
CA ILE A 43 -3.51 -3.33 0.78
C ILE A 43 -4.70 -4.25 0.47
N SER A 44 -4.39 -5.40 -0.13
CA SER A 44 -5.31 -6.53 -0.29
C SER A 44 -4.91 -7.68 0.64
N ILE A 45 -5.86 -8.57 0.94
CA ILE A 45 -5.75 -9.62 1.97
C ILE A 45 -6.45 -10.85 1.41
N PHE A 46 -5.72 -11.95 1.28
CA PHE A 46 -6.31 -13.25 1.00
C PHE A 46 -6.96 -13.82 2.26
N PRO A 47 -8.14 -14.46 2.18
CA PRO A 47 -9.02 -14.57 1.01
C PRO A 47 -10.04 -13.41 0.89
N THR A 48 -10.03 -12.47 1.83
CA THR A 48 -11.04 -11.40 1.96
C THR A 48 -11.23 -10.54 0.70
N HIS A 49 -10.15 -10.24 -0.01
CA HIS A 49 -10.15 -9.37 -1.19
C HIS A 49 -9.96 -10.15 -2.50
N GLY A 50 -10.12 -11.47 -2.47
CA GLY A 50 -9.94 -12.35 -3.62
C GLY A 50 -9.18 -13.63 -3.25
N THR A 51 -9.42 -14.68 -4.02
CA THR A 51 -8.76 -15.97 -3.88
C THR A 51 -7.65 -16.20 -4.91
N GLU A 52 -7.62 -15.37 -5.96
CA GLU A 52 -6.63 -15.43 -7.02
C GLU A 52 -5.59 -14.32 -6.86
N GLN A 53 -4.34 -14.63 -7.23
CA GLN A 53 -3.23 -13.69 -7.15
C GLN A 53 -3.50 -12.42 -7.95
N HIS A 54 -4.04 -12.55 -9.17
CA HIS A 54 -4.35 -11.42 -10.04
C HIS A 54 -5.35 -10.46 -9.39
N THR A 55 -6.47 -10.98 -8.90
CA THR A 55 -7.51 -10.20 -8.20
C THR A 55 -6.97 -9.45 -6.99
N LEU A 56 -6.07 -10.07 -6.21
CA LEU A 56 -5.44 -9.41 -5.06
C LEU A 56 -4.54 -8.25 -5.47
N ILE A 57 -3.76 -8.41 -6.53
CA ILE A 57 -2.86 -7.36 -7.03
C ILE A 57 -3.69 -6.19 -7.58
N GLU A 58 -4.70 -6.48 -8.41
CA GLU A 58 -5.59 -5.44 -8.96
C GLU A 58 -6.33 -4.68 -7.87
N SER A 59 -6.83 -5.40 -6.86
CA SER A 59 -7.52 -4.79 -5.73
C SER A 59 -6.63 -3.83 -4.94
N ALA A 60 -5.37 -4.23 -4.69
CA ALA A 60 -4.38 -3.38 -4.02
C ALA A 60 -3.97 -2.17 -4.88
N ASP A 61 -3.83 -2.35 -6.19
CA ASP A 61 -3.49 -1.24 -7.08
C ASP A 61 -4.64 -0.23 -7.16
N ALA A 62 -5.89 -0.69 -7.33
CA ALA A 62 -7.07 0.16 -7.35
C ALA A 62 -7.19 0.99 -6.05
N ALA A 63 -6.94 0.37 -4.90
CA ALA A 63 -6.87 1.04 -3.61
C ALA A 63 -5.78 2.14 -3.60
N SER A 64 -4.59 1.85 -4.11
CA SER A 64 -3.48 2.81 -4.23
C SER A 64 -3.82 3.98 -5.17
N GLN A 65 -4.43 3.71 -6.32
CA GLN A 65 -4.82 4.75 -7.28
C GLN A 65 -5.79 5.78 -6.67
N LYS A 66 -6.74 5.31 -5.84
CA LYS A 66 -7.71 6.18 -5.15
C LYS A 66 -7.04 7.22 -4.25
N ILE A 67 -5.94 6.84 -3.56
CA ILE A 67 -5.20 7.75 -2.68
C ILE A 67 -4.11 8.54 -3.43
N LYS A 68 -3.53 8.00 -4.51
CA LYS A 68 -2.57 8.72 -5.38
C LYS A 68 -3.18 9.99 -5.95
N ARG A 69 -4.46 9.96 -6.35
CA ARG A 69 -5.20 11.13 -6.83
C ARG A 69 -5.35 12.24 -5.78
N GLN A 70 -5.14 11.93 -4.52
CA GLN A 70 -5.24 12.88 -3.40
C GLN A 70 -3.86 13.38 -2.95
N SER A 71 -2.77 12.98 -3.62
CA SER A 71 -1.38 13.32 -3.26
C SER A 71 -1.04 13.02 -1.79
N LYS A 72 -1.62 11.95 -1.23
CA LYS A 72 -1.44 11.57 0.17
C LYS A 72 -0.34 10.52 0.33
N THR A 73 0.59 10.79 1.25
CA THR A 73 1.53 9.78 1.77
C THR A 73 0.81 8.95 2.83
N THR A 74 0.23 7.82 2.43
CA THR A 74 -0.62 7.01 3.33
C THR A 74 -0.84 5.60 2.78
N PHE A 75 -1.57 4.78 3.54
CA PHE A 75 -2.04 3.48 3.12
C PHE A 75 -3.56 3.35 3.25
N VAL A 76 -4.17 2.46 2.47
CA VAL A 76 -5.59 2.14 2.56
C VAL A 76 -5.82 0.65 2.32
N PHE A 77 -6.71 0.05 3.10
CA PHE A 77 -7.21 -1.29 2.83
C PHE A 77 -8.25 -1.23 1.71
N THR A 78 -8.19 -2.20 0.81
CA THR A 78 -9.26 -2.44 -0.17
C THR A 78 -10.61 -2.60 0.55
N ILE A 79 -11.67 -2.03 -0.03
CA ILE A 79 -13.06 -2.13 0.47
C ILE A 79 -13.92 -3.10 -0.34
N LEU A 80 -13.51 -3.49 -1.56
CA LEU A 80 -14.22 -4.43 -2.42
C LEU A 80 -13.22 -5.24 -3.27
N PRO A 81 -13.41 -6.56 -3.46
CA PRO A 81 -12.72 -7.27 -4.53
C PRO A 81 -13.13 -6.61 -5.86
N THR A 82 -12.15 -6.25 -6.68
CA THR A 82 -12.44 -5.85 -8.06
C THR A 82 -12.84 -7.12 -8.81
N THR A 83 -14.14 -7.44 -8.81
CA THR A 83 -14.70 -8.45 -9.70
C THR A 83 -14.77 -7.80 -11.08
N ARG A 84 -13.90 -8.22 -11.99
CA ARG A 84 -14.12 -8.09 -13.43
C ARG A 84 -14.48 -9.46 -13.98
#